data_AF-A0A843TBW9-F1
#
_entry.id   AF-A0A843TBW9-F1
#
_cell.length_a   1.000
_cell.length_b   1.000
_cell.length_c   1.000
_cell.angle_alpha   90.00
_cell.angle_beta   90.00
_cell.angle_gamma   90.00
#
_symmetry.space_group_name_H-M   'P 1'
#
loop_
_entity.id
_entity.type
_entity.pdbx_description
1 polymer ?
#
loop_
_entity_poly.entity_id
_entity_poly.type
_entity_poly.pdbx_seq_one_letter_code
_entity_poly.pdbx_strand_id
1 'polypeptide(L)'
;MTSAERDLQPLDPERDPVKWEAMVGSIMTAAQPELERRAVIRSPMVVLSEWFRPAVAATAAVAMVAASAVLFIGELPGDESAGPGIVAEGIGIPNTVADWLDTGHPDALDELVFGMEGEVQ
;
A
#
# COMPACT_ATOMS: atom_id res chain seq x y z
N MET A 1 23.21 -36.57 -2.67
CA MET A 1 23.39 -35.93 -1.34
C MET A 1 22.00 -35.58 -0.84
N THR A 2 21.43 -36.42 0.02
CA THR A 2 20.13 -36.18 0.67
C THR A 2 20.32 -35.07 1.70
N SER A 3 19.67 -33.93 1.50
CA SER A 3 19.61 -32.88 2.52
C SER A 3 18.99 -33.48 3.77
N ALA A 4 19.79 -33.66 4.83
CA ALA A 4 19.25 -33.98 6.14
C ALA A 4 18.41 -32.78 6.56
N GLU A 5 17.10 -32.90 6.40
CA GLU A 5 16.13 -31.95 6.91
C GLU A 5 16.35 -31.85 8.41
N ARG A 6 16.87 -30.70 8.87
CA ARG A 6 17.07 -30.48 10.29
C ARG A 6 15.70 -30.38 10.92
N ASP A 7 15.41 -31.30 11.84
CA ASP A 7 14.24 -31.19 12.69
C ASP A 7 14.33 -29.90 13.52
N LEU A 8 13.41 -28.98 13.25
CA LEU A 8 13.27 -27.70 13.94
C LEU A 8 12.20 -27.74 15.03
N GLN A 9 11.50 -28.87 15.23
CA GLN A 9 10.52 -29.01 16.30
C GLN A 9 11.08 -28.72 17.71
N PRO A 10 12.37 -28.96 18.02
CA PRO A 10 12.95 -28.55 19.30
C PRO A 10 13.05 -27.03 19.50
N LEU A 11 12.88 -26.24 18.43
CA LEU A 11 12.89 -24.78 18.43
C LEU A 11 11.48 -24.18 18.37
N ASP A 12 10.45 -24.99 18.59
CA ASP A 12 9.07 -24.51 18.67
C ASP A 12 8.83 -23.79 20.02
N PRO A 13 8.55 -22.47 20.01
CA PRO A 13 8.33 -21.69 21.23
C PRO A 13 7.03 -22.07 21.96
N GLU A 14 6.05 -22.68 21.28
CA GLU A 14 4.75 -23.00 21.86
C GLU A 14 4.76 -24.31 22.65
N ARG A 15 5.76 -25.17 22.40
CA ARG A 15 5.86 -26.51 22.98
C ARG A 15 6.31 -26.50 24.44
N ASP A 16 7.22 -25.60 24.80
CA ASP A 16 7.72 -25.41 26.17
C ASP A 16 8.21 -23.97 26.35
N PRO A 17 7.30 -23.03 26.70
CA PRO A 17 7.64 -21.61 26.77
C PRO A 17 8.67 -21.31 27.86
N VAL A 18 8.65 -22.04 28.98
CA VAL A 18 9.60 -21.83 30.09
C VAL A 18 11.01 -22.21 29.67
N LYS A 19 11.15 -23.37 29.01
CA LYS A 19 12.45 -23.81 28.49
C LYS A 19 12.94 -22.94 27.34
N TRP A 20 12.02 -22.47 26.49
CA TRP A 20 12.34 -21.52 25.43
C TRP A 20 12.88 -20.21 25.99
N GLU A 21 12.21 -19.61 26.97
CA GLU A 21 12.66 -18.38 27.63
C GLU A 21 14.00 -18.57 28.33
N ALA A 22 14.21 -19.69 29.01
CA ALA A 22 15.50 -20.01 29.63
C ALA A 22 16.62 -20.15 28.59
N MET A 23 16.34 -20.77 27.44
CA MET A 23 17.27 -20.90 26.33
C MET A 23 17.62 -19.54 25.74
N VAL A 24 16.62 -18.72 25.41
CA VAL A 24 16.81 -17.35 24.92
C VAL A 24 17.61 -16.52 25.92
N GLY A 25 17.27 -16.59 27.21
CA GLY A 25 17.97 -15.88 28.29
C GLY A 25 19.44 -16.26 28.39
N SER A 26 19.76 -17.56 28.27
CA SER A 26 21.14 -18.04 28.26
C SER A 26 21.94 -17.55 27.05
N ILE A 27 21.31 -17.54 25.85
CA ILE A 27 21.93 -17.02 24.63
C ILE A 27 22.18 -15.51 24.76
N MET A 28 21.18 -14.76 25.23
CA MET A 28 21.31 -13.31 25.43
C MET A 28 22.40 -12.96 26.44
N THR A 29 22.48 -13.71 27.55
CA THR A 29 23.54 -13.54 28.56
C THR A 29 24.91 -13.84 27.96
N ALA A 30 25.06 -14.92 27.19
CA ALA A 30 26.31 -15.26 26.53
C ALA A 30 26.70 -14.24 25.43
N ALA A 31 25.71 -13.65 24.75
CA ALA A 31 25.91 -12.67 23.70
C ALA A 31 26.13 -11.24 24.23
N GLN A 32 25.81 -10.97 25.50
CA GLN A 32 25.90 -9.66 26.12
C GLN A 32 27.22 -8.90 25.87
N PRO A 33 28.43 -9.48 26.08
CA PRO A 33 29.68 -8.74 25.84
C PRO A 33 29.86 -8.34 24.36
N GLU A 34 29.35 -9.15 23.43
CA GLU A 34 29.39 -8.82 22.00
C GLU A 34 28.37 -7.73 21.64
N LEU A 35 27.18 -7.76 22.26
CA LEU A 35 26.17 -6.72 22.10
C LEU A 35 26.67 -5.37 22.63
N GLU A 36 27.35 -5.36 23.77
CA GLU A 36 27.99 -4.17 24.33
C GLU A 36 29.10 -3.63 23.41
N ARG A 37 29.97 -4.53 22.90
CA ARG A 37 30.99 -4.15 21.91
C ARG A 37 30.39 -3.51 20.66
N ARG A 38 29.28 -4.05 20.16
CA ARG A 38 28.58 -3.52 18.98
C ARG A 38 27.81 -2.24 19.26
N ALA A 39 27.23 -2.09 20.46
CA ALA A 39 26.52 -0.89 20.86
C ALA A 39 27.43 0.34 20.88
N VAL A 40 28.72 0.17 21.22
CA VAL A 40 29.72 1.24 21.16
C VAL A 40 30.06 1.65 19.72
N ILE A 41 30.00 0.71 18.77
CA ILE A 41 30.37 0.95 17.35
C ILE A 41 29.18 1.46 16.53
N ARG A 42 27.97 1.01 16.82
CA ARG A 42 26.73 1.43 16.16
C ARG A 42 25.87 2.24 17.11
N SER A 43 26.03 3.56 17.06
CA SER A 43 25.04 4.47 17.63
C SER A 43 23.65 4.15 17.04
N PRO A 44 22.56 4.13 17.83
CA PRO A 44 21.20 3.91 17.33
C PRO A 44 20.83 4.84 16.17
N MET A 45 21.39 6.04 16.16
CA MET A 45 21.25 7.01 15.08
C MET A 45 21.88 6.53 13.77
N VAL A 46 22.99 5.79 13.83
CA VAL A 46 23.65 5.21 12.64
C VAL A 46 22.76 4.14 12.03
N VAL A 47 22.12 3.29 12.83
CA VAL A 47 21.16 2.29 12.34
C VAL A 47 19.96 2.98 11.69
N LEU A 48 19.38 4.01 12.31
CA LEU A 48 18.30 4.79 11.67
C LEU A 48 18.76 5.44 10.35
N SER A 49 19.98 5.97 10.30
CA SER A 49 20.53 6.60 9.09
C SER A 49 20.79 5.60 7.96
N GLU A 50 21.16 4.35 8.29
CA GLU A 50 21.32 3.25 7.32
C GLU A 50 19.98 2.90 6.64
N TRP A 51 18.85 3.05 7.35
CA TRP A 51 17.50 2.86 6.80
C TRP A 51 16.94 4.08 6.06
N PHE A 52 17.45 5.27 6.36
CA PHE A 52 17.05 6.49 5.65
C PHE A 52 17.47 6.47 4.18
N ARG A 53 18.66 5.92 3.89
CA ARG A 53 19.20 5.84 2.52
C ARG A 53 18.32 5.05 1.54
N PRO A 54 17.87 3.81 1.87
CA PRO A 54 16.94 3.09 1.01
C PRO A 54 15.55 3.72 0.95
N ALA A 55 15.06 4.34 2.04
CA ALA A 55 13.76 5.02 2.03
C ALA A 55 13.74 6.25 1.09
N VAL A 56 14.81 7.05 1.10
CA VAL A 56 14.98 8.18 0.17
C VAL A 56 15.15 7.69 -1.26
N ALA A 57 15.87 6.59 -1.49
CA ALA A 57 16.01 6.00 -2.82
C ALA A 57 14.65 5.51 -3.38
N ALA A 58 13.82 4.88 -2.54
CA ALA A 58 12.49 4.42 -2.92
C ALA A 58 11.56 5.59 -3.27
N THR A 59 11.54 6.64 -2.45
CA THR A 59 10.73 7.84 -2.73
C THR A 59 11.19 8.56 -3.99
N ALA A 60 12.51 8.68 -4.23
CA ALA A 60 13.05 9.24 -5.46
C ALA A 60 12.67 8.40 -6.70
N ALA A 61 12.67 7.07 -6.59
CA ALA A 61 12.25 6.18 -7.67
C ALA A 61 10.75 6.35 -7.98
N VAL A 62 9.90 6.41 -6.95
CA VAL A 62 8.46 6.67 -7.13
C VAL A 62 8.23 8.05 -7.74
N ALA A 63 8.93 9.08 -7.27
CA ALA A 63 8.83 10.43 -7.82
C ALA A 63 9.29 10.49 -9.28
N MET A 64 10.36 9.78 -9.65
CA MET A 64 10.83 9.68 -11.04
C MET A 64 9.81 8.98 -11.94
N VAL A 65 9.18 7.90 -11.47
CA VAL A 65 8.14 7.19 -12.23
C VAL A 65 6.87 8.05 -12.37
N ALA A 66 6.47 8.76 -11.31
CA ALA A 66 5.34 9.67 -11.37
C ALA A 66 5.61 10.86 -12.30
N ALA A 67 6.80 11.46 -12.21
CA ALA A 67 7.21 12.56 -13.08
C ALA A 67 7.33 12.12 -14.54
N SER A 68 7.88 10.92 -14.81
CA SER A 68 7.94 10.40 -16.17
C SER A 68 6.54 10.12 -16.71
N ALA A 69 5.64 9.54 -15.92
CA ALA A 69 4.25 9.33 -16.32
C ALA A 69 3.57 10.65 -16.71
N VAL A 70 3.73 11.72 -15.92
CA VAL A 70 3.18 13.05 -16.25
C VAL A 70 3.78 13.59 -17.54
N LEU A 71 5.08 13.43 -17.78
CA LEU A 71 5.72 13.89 -19.02
C LEU A 71 5.27 13.09 -20.25
N PHE A 72 5.08 11.78 -20.12
CA PHE A 72 4.59 10.91 -21.21
C PHE A 72 3.09 11.08 -21.48
N ILE A 73 2.30 11.45 -20.48
CA ILE A 73 0.84 11.68 -20.61
C ILE A 73 0.55 13.14 -21.02
N GLY A 74 1.42 14.09 -20.66
CA GLY A 74 1.26 15.53 -20.90
C GLY A 74 1.36 15.97 -22.37
N GLU A 75 1.53 15.04 -23.29
CA GLU A 75 1.58 15.28 -24.74
C GLU A 75 0.31 14.83 -25.46
N LEU A 76 -0.79 14.59 -24.73
CA LEU A 76 -2.13 14.53 -25.29
C LEU A 76 -2.64 15.96 -25.55
N PRO A 77 -2.85 16.36 -26.82
CA PRO A 77 -3.32 17.70 -27.14
C PRO A 77 -4.81 17.81 -26.86
N GLY A 78 -5.17 18.30 -25.67
CA GLY A 78 -6.48 18.89 -25.36
C GLY A 78 -7.68 17.92 -25.34
N ASP A 79 -8.58 18.19 -24.39
CA ASP A 79 -9.84 17.46 -24.15
C ASP A 79 -9.59 16.01 -23.65
N GLU A 80 -10.12 15.54 -22.53
CA GLU A 80 -11.45 15.75 -21.95
C GLU A 80 -11.30 15.55 -20.44
N SER A 81 -12.10 16.28 -19.66
CA SER A 81 -12.40 15.95 -18.26
C SER A 81 -12.46 14.43 -18.11
N ALA A 82 -11.83 13.85 -17.07
CA ALA A 82 -12.07 12.46 -16.74
C ALA A 82 -13.58 12.24 -16.69
N GLY A 83 -14.12 11.62 -17.74
CA GLY A 83 -15.55 11.69 -18.02
C GLY A 83 -16.32 11.21 -16.81
N PRO A 84 -17.42 11.88 -16.42
CA PRO A 84 -18.22 11.50 -15.27
C PRO A 84 -18.67 10.02 -15.31
N GLY A 85 -18.59 9.35 -16.47
CA GLY A 85 -18.85 7.91 -16.64
C GLY A 85 -18.09 6.97 -15.70
N ILE A 86 -16.81 7.21 -15.39
CA ILE A 86 -16.05 6.30 -14.49
C ILE A 86 -16.57 6.42 -13.03
N VAL A 87 -17.01 7.62 -12.63
CA VAL A 87 -17.58 7.87 -11.30
C VAL A 87 -19.06 7.47 -11.24
N ALA A 88 -19.81 7.68 -12.32
CA ALA A 88 -21.22 7.33 -12.45
C ALA A 88 -21.46 5.82 -12.41
N GLU A 89 -20.63 5.04 -13.13
CA GLU A 89 -20.73 3.58 -13.14
C GLU A 89 -20.39 2.97 -11.76
N GLY A 90 -19.47 3.60 -11.01
CA GLY A 90 -19.14 3.21 -9.64
C GLY A 90 -20.22 3.51 -8.60
N ILE A 91 -21.14 4.44 -8.90
CA ILE A 91 -22.27 4.83 -8.03
C ILE A 91 -23.60 4.23 -8.54
N GLY A 92 -23.57 3.48 -9.65
CA GLY A 92 -24.75 2.85 -10.26
C GLY A 92 -25.65 3.83 -11.02
N ILE A 93 -25.13 5.01 -11.37
CA ILE A 93 -25.85 6.00 -12.17
C ILE A 93 -25.75 5.59 -13.65
N PRO A 94 -26.86 5.36 -14.36
CA PRO A 94 -26.85 5.02 -15.78
C PRO A 94 -26.13 6.09 -16.61
N ASN A 95 -25.30 5.68 -17.56
CA ASN A 95 -24.48 6.58 -18.37
C ASN A 95 -25.29 7.66 -19.11
N THR A 96 -26.54 7.37 -19.46
CA THR A 96 -27.47 8.35 -20.06
C THR A 96 -27.73 9.55 -19.17
N VAL A 97 -27.78 9.35 -17.85
CA VAL A 97 -27.99 10.41 -16.85
C VAL A 97 -26.74 11.26 -16.70
N ALA A 98 -25.56 10.64 -16.75
CA ALA A 98 -24.29 11.35 -16.72
C ALA A 98 -24.13 12.26 -17.96
N ASP A 99 -24.55 11.78 -19.14
CA ASP A 99 -24.51 12.52 -20.40
C ASP A 99 -25.44 13.74 -20.40
N TRP A 100 -26.63 13.61 -19.79
CA TRP A 100 -27.59 14.73 -19.64
C TRP A 100 -27.11 15.83 -18.69
N LEU A 101 -26.42 15.45 -17.61
CA LEU A 101 -25.84 16.41 -16.66
C LEU A 101 -24.69 17.20 -17.30
N ASP A 102 -23.89 16.54 -18.14
CA ASP A 102 -22.73 17.16 -18.80
C ASP A 102 -23.15 18.09 -19.94
N THR A 103 -24.19 17.72 -20.69
CA THR A 103 -24.76 18.54 -21.77
C THR A 103 -25.67 19.67 -21.28
N GLY A 104 -25.94 19.76 -19.98
CA GLY A 104 -26.76 20.81 -19.37
C GLY A 104 -28.21 20.78 -19.88
N HIS A 105 -28.76 19.58 -20.07
CA HIS A 105 -30.10 19.42 -20.62
C HIS A 105 -31.12 20.07 -19.65
N PRO A 106 -31.89 21.09 -20.10
CA PRO A 106 -32.63 21.97 -19.20
C PRO A 106 -33.73 21.26 -18.39
N ASP A 107 -34.24 20.13 -18.90
CA ASP A 107 -35.32 19.34 -18.29
C ASP A 107 -34.82 18.04 -17.62
N ALA A 108 -33.49 17.86 -17.49
CA ALA A 108 -32.89 16.61 -16.98
C ALA A 108 -33.36 16.23 -15.57
N LEU A 109 -33.59 17.21 -14.70
CA LEU A 109 -34.02 16.97 -13.33
C LEU A 109 -35.48 16.51 -13.26
N ASP A 110 -36.37 17.07 -14.08
CA ASP A 110 -37.79 16.71 -14.08
C ASP A 110 -38.01 15.31 -14.69
N GLU A 111 -37.25 14.94 -15.74
CA GLU A 111 -37.30 13.59 -16.32
C GLU A 111 -36.70 12.52 -15.40
N LEU A 112 -35.65 12.83 -14.63
CA LEU A 112 -35.09 11.91 -13.63
C LEU A 112 -36.08 11.61 -12.50
N VAL A 113 -36.78 12.64 -12.02
CA VAL A 113 -37.81 12.48 -10.99
C VAL A 113 -38.98 11.65 -11.52
N PHE A 114 -39.46 11.92 -12.73
CA PHE A 114 -40.52 11.13 -13.36
C PHE A 114 -40.11 9.67 -13.63
N GLY A 115 -38.86 9.43 -14.03
CA GLY A 115 -38.31 8.09 -14.25
C GLY A 115 -38.20 7.27 -12.96
N MET A 116 -37.74 7.88 -11.86
CA MET A 116 -37.66 7.22 -10.55
C MET A 116 -39.05 6.98 -9.92
N GLU A 117 -40.03 7.85 -10.18
CA GLU A 117 -41.40 7.68 -9.68
C GLU A 117 -42.23 6.69 -10.52
N GLY A 118 -41.86 6.45 -11.79
CA GLY A 118 -42.54 5.54 -12.72
C GLY A 118 -42.21 4.06 -12.54
N GLU A 119 -41.14 3.72 -11.82
CA GLU A 119 -40.66 2.34 -11.62
C GLU A 119 -41.20 1.71 -10.32
N VAL A 120 -42.46 2.02 -9.99
CA VAL A 120 -43.26 1.31 -8.99
C VAL A 120 -44.59 0.89 -9.62
N GLN A 121 -44.56 -0.12 -10.49
CA GLN A 121 -45.69 -1.03 -10.69
C GLN A 121 -45.28 -2.40 -11.21
#